data_AF-A0A6J1P400-F1
#
_entry.id   AF-A0A6J1P400-F1
#
_cell.length_a   1.000
_cell.length_b   1.000
_cell.length_c   1.000
_cell.angle_alpha   90.00
_cell.angle_beta   90.00
_cell.angle_gamma   90.00
#
_symmetry.space_group_name_H-M   'P 1'
#
loop_
_entity.id
_entity.type
_entity.pdbx_description
1 polymer ?
#
loop_
_entity_poly.entity_id
_entity_poly.type
_entity_poly.pdbx_seq_one_letter_code
_entity_poly.pdbx_strand_id
1 'polypeptide(L)'
;MTSRLDRLFVLLEAGSGAATRRAAALQLGEVQRAHPEELHRLLARLMKHLRAAAWETRVAATQAVEAILSKVPEWHPPPFTAKEEELEQDDIGRLRCESFDIEQVLEHGAHRMGSEGHEYDLEEEALSATVCVFHSGQRVVFNQLKTSIQIATTTVEPYTDVLARGTKYT
;
A
#
# COMPACT_ATOMS: atom_id res chain seq x y z
N MET A 1 -12.47 24.14 14.13
CA MET A 1 -13.66 23.52 13.52
C MET A 1 -13.19 22.25 12.81
N THR A 2 -13.56 21.06 13.30
CA THR A 2 -13.11 19.78 12.69
C THR A 2 -13.99 19.42 11.49
N SER A 3 -13.37 19.17 10.33
CA SER A 3 -14.13 18.79 9.13
C SER A 3 -14.69 17.37 9.25
N ARG A 4 -15.72 17.03 8.45
CA ARG A 4 -16.31 15.67 8.43
C ARG A 4 -15.26 14.61 8.09
N LEU A 5 -14.34 14.94 7.18
CA LEU A 5 -13.24 14.08 6.78
C LEU A 5 -12.23 13.90 7.93
N ASP A 6 -11.92 14.95 8.69
CA ASP A 6 -11.04 14.83 9.87
C ASP A 6 -11.62 13.86 10.91
N ARG A 7 -12.95 13.86 11.09
CA ARG A 7 -13.61 12.90 11.98
C ARG A 7 -13.46 11.46 11.51
N LEU A 8 -13.44 11.19 10.20
CA LEU A 8 -13.20 9.85 9.66
C LEU A 8 -11.78 9.38 9.97
N PHE A 9 -10.77 10.25 9.85
CA PHE A 9 -9.40 9.92 10.22
C PHE A 9 -9.23 9.69 11.74
N VAL A 10 -9.90 10.50 12.57
CA VAL A 10 -9.92 10.27 14.03
C VAL A 10 -10.59 8.94 14.37
N LEU A 11 -11.67 8.55 13.68
CA LEU A 11 -12.31 7.25 13.87
C LEU A 11 -11.44 6.09 13.40
N LEU A 12 -10.57 6.32 12.41
CA LEU A 12 -9.62 5.33 11.94
C LEU A 12 -8.50 5.08 12.96
N GLU A 13 -8.04 6.12 13.66
CA GLU A 13 -7.01 6.04 14.70
C GLU A 13 -7.54 5.59 16.06
N ALA A 14 -8.61 6.21 16.55
CA ALA A 14 -9.13 6.03 17.90
C ALA A 14 -10.48 5.29 17.97
N GLY A 15 -10.92 4.68 16.85
CA GLY A 15 -12.17 3.91 16.83
C GLY A 15 -12.14 2.76 17.83
N SER A 16 -13.14 2.71 18.70
CA SER A 16 -13.23 1.74 19.81
C SER A 16 -13.40 0.27 19.39
N GLY A 17 -13.60 -0.01 18.09
CA GLY A 17 -13.72 -1.37 17.57
C GLY A 17 -13.28 -1.50 16.12
N ALA A 18 -12.82 -2.70 15.76
CA ALA A 18 -12.38 -3.03 14.40
C ALA A 18 -13.47 -2.83 13.34
N ALA A 19 -14.73 -3.12 13.69
CA ALA A 19 -15.87 -2.89 12.81
C ALA A 19 -16.07 -1.39 12.51
N THR A 20 -15.90 -0.52 13.50
CA THR A 20 -16.01 0.93 13.34
C THR A 20 -14.87 1.49 12.49
N ARG A 21 -13.64 1.01 12.70
CA ARG A 21 -12.48 1.38 11.86
C ARG A 21 -12.69 0.97 10.40
N ARG A 22 -13.20 -0.25 10.18
CA ARG A 22 -13.54 -0.74 8.83
C ARG A 22 -14.66 0.07 8.18
N ALA A 23 -15.70 0.42 8.93
CA ALA A 23 -16.78 1.27 8.43
C ALA A 23 -16.25 2.65 8.03
N ALA A 24 -15.38 3.26 8.84
CA ALA A 24 -14.74 4.53 8.52
C ALA A 24 -13.85 4.44 7.26
N ALA A 25 -13.08 3.36 7.11
CA ALA A 25 -12.30 3.06 5.91
C ALA A 25 -13.17 2.98 4.64
N LEU A 26 -14.32 2.28 4.71
CA LEU A 26 -15.27 2.20 3.60
C LEU A 26 -15.84 3.59 3.25
N GLN A 27 -16.13 4.42 4.26
CA GLN A 27 -16.61 5.79 4.04
C GLN A 27 -15.54 6.66 3.34
N LEU A 28 -14.25 6.49 3.66
CA LEU A 28 -13.18 7.18 2.94
C LEU A 28 -13.14 6.79 1.45
N GLY A 29 -13.40 5.51 1.14
CA GLY A 29 -13.54 5.05 -0.25
C GLY A 29 -14.72 5.69 -0.99
N GLU A 30 -15.89 5.83 -0.34
CA GLU A 30 -17.05 6.52 -0.95
C GLU A 30 -16.82 8.03 -1.11
N VAL A 31 -16.11 8.66 -0.18
CA VAL A 31 -15.68 10.08 -0.32
C VAL A 31 -14.78 10.23 -1.55
N GLN A 32 -13.84 9.30 -1.77
CA GLN A 32 -13.00 9.30 -2.96
C GLN A 32 -13.80 9.15 -4.25
N ARG A 33 -14.85 8.33 -4.24
CA ARG A 33 -15.74 8.16 -5.39
C ARG A 33 -16.48 9.45 -5.73
N ALA A 34 -16.91 10.22 -4.73
CA ALA A 34 -17.59 11.49 -4.91
C ALA A 34 -16.65 12.61 -5.38
N HIS A 35 -15.38 12.56 -4.97
CA HIS A 35 -14.37 13.60 -5.21
C HIS A 35 -13.07 13.01 -5.78
N PRO A 36 -13.04 12.60 -7.07
CA PRO A 36 -11.85 12.05 -7.69
C PRO A 36 -10.65 13.00 -7.69
N GLU A 37 -10.89 14.32 -7.71
CA GLU A 37 -9.90 15.38 -7.75
C GLU A 37 -9.02 15.47 -6.49
N GLU A 38 -9.52 15.02 -5.33
CA GLU A 38 -8.81 15.12 -4.04
C GLU A 38 -8.02 13.85 -3.65
N LEU A 39 -7.91 12.87 -4.55
CA LEU A 39 -7.25 11.57 -4.28
C LEU A 39 -5.87 11.73 -3.64
N HIS A 40 -5.03 12.56 -4.24
CA HIS A 40 -3.64 12.76 -3.80
C HIS A 40 -3.58 13.35 -2.39
N ARG A 41 -4.50 14.27 -2.06
CA ARG A 41 -4.59 14.89 -0.74
C ARG A 41 -5.03 13.87 0.31
N LEU A 42 -5.99 13.00 -0.03
CA LEU A 42 -6.48 11.96 0.85
C LEU A 42 -5.40 10.89 1.10
N LEU A 43 -4.70 10.44 0.05
CA LEU A 43 -3.59 9.49 0.16
C LEU A 43 -2.42 10.05 0.97
N ALA A 44 -2.02 11.32 0.75
CA ALA A 44 -0.94 11.95 1.51
C ALA A 44 -1.22 11.94 3.03
N ARG A 45 -2.48 12.18 3.43
CA ARG A 45 -2.89 12.08 4.84
C ARG A 45 -2.89 10.64 5.34
N LEU A 46 -3.37 9.70 4.52
CA LEU A 46 -3.42 8.29 4.88
C LEU A 46 -2.02 7.67 5.03
N MET A 47 -1.04 8.11 4.25
CA MET A 47 0.36 7.71 4.39
C MET A 47 0.95 8.05 5.78
N LYS A 48 0.51 9.16 6.41
CA LYS A 48 0.90 9.47 7.80
C LYS A 48 0.39 8.39 8.77
N HIS A 49 -0.81 7.84 8.53
CA HIS A 49 -1.44 6.84 9.40
C HIS A 49 -0.86 5.43 9.21
N LEU A 50 -0.35 5.10 8.02
CA LEU A 50 0.37 3.83 7.76
C LEU A 50 1.68 3.72 8.56
N ARG A 51 2.24 4.85 8.99
CA ARG A 51 3.45 4.94 9.81
C ARG A 51 3.18 5.10 11.30
N ALA A 52 1.92 5.04 11.73
CA ALA A 52 1.58 5.16 13.15
C ALA A 52 2.21 4.02 13.97
N ALA A 53 2.61 4.30 15.21
CA ALA A 53 3.17 3.29 16.12
C ALA A 53 2.16 2.17 16.47
N ALA A 54 0.87 2.52 16.52
CA ALA A 54 -0.21 1.57 16.79
C ALA A 54 -0.45 0.61 15.60
N TRP A 55 -0.27 -0.69 15.85
CA TRP A 55 -0.53 -1.75 14.87
C TRP A 55 -1.94 -1.68 14.28
N GLU A 56 -2.95 -1.50 15.14
CA GLU A 56 -4.36 -1.45 14.74
C GLU A 56 -4.66 -0.29 13.77
N THR A 57 -4.01 0.86 13.97
CA THR A 57 -4.13 2.01 13.07
C THR A 57 -3.54 1.70 11.70
N ARG A 58 -2.42 0.96 11.65
CA ARG A 58 -1.83 0.52 10.38
C ARG A 58 -2.76 -0.42 9.62
N VAL A 59 -3.36 -1.40 10.31
CA VAL A 59 -4.32 -2.34 9.71
C VAL A 59 -5.58 -1.62 9.22
N ALA A 60 -6.10 -0.65 9.97
CA ALA A 60 -7.24 0.13 9.53
C ALA A 60 -6.90 1.04 8.34
N ALA A 61 -5.71 1.64 8.33
CA ALA A 61 -5.23 2.46 7.21
C ALA A 61 -5.06 1.64 5.93
N THR A 62 -4.56 0.40 5.99
CA THR A 62 -4.46 -0.47 4.80
C THR A 62 -5.84 -0.84 4.27
N GLN A 63 -6.82 -1.11 5.13
CA GLN A 63 -8.22 -1.33 4.73
C GLN A 63 -8.82 -0.08 4.07
N ALA A 64 -8.47 1.11 4.53
CA ALA A 64 -8.88 2.36 3.88
C ALA A 64 -8.24 2.51 2.50
N VAL A 65 -6.95 2.20 2.36
CA VAL A 65 -6.28 2.17 1.05
C VAL A 65 -7.02 1.22 0.11
N GLU A 66 -7.26 -0.02 0.52
CA GLU A 66 -8.00 -1.01 -0.27
C GLU A 66 -9.38 -0.49 -0.72
N ALA A 67 -10.16 0.08 0.21
CA ALA A 67 -11.47 0.66 -0.10
C ALA A 67 -11.37 1.79 -1.14
N ILE A 68 -10.35 2.65 -1.05
CA ILE A 68 -10.07 3.70 -2.03
C ILE A 68 -9.69 3.09 -3.39
N LEU A 69 -8.74 2.13 -3.42
CA LEU A 69 -8.29 1.45 -4.63
C LEU A 69 -9.48 0.85 -5.40
N SER A 70 -10.43 0.24 -4.68
CA SER A 70 -11.62 -0.39 -5.27
C SER A 70 -12.54 0.58 -6.02
N LYS A 71 -12.46 1.88 -5.71
CA LYS A 71 -13.31 2.94 -6.31
C LYS A 71 -12.60 3.74 -7.38
N VAL A 72 -11.27 3.64 -7.48
CA VAL A 72 -10.49 4.33 -8.51
C VAL A 72 -10.59 3.56 -9.83
N PRO A 73 -10.96 4.21 -10.96
CA PRO A 73 -11.03 3.56 -12.26
C PRO A 73 -9.67 3.02 -12.70
N GLU A 74 -9.68 1.93 -13.45
CA GLU A 74 -8.46 1.33 -13.97
C GLU A 74 -7.75 2.27 -14.94
N TRP A 75 -6.46 2.50 -14.69
CA TRP A 75 -5.62 3.28 -15.56
C TRP A 75 -5.29 2.49 -16.83
N HIS A 76 -5.75 2.99 -17.97
CA HIS A 76 -5.43 2.46 -19.30
C HIS A 76 -4.44 3.41 -19.97
N PRO A 77 -3.14 3.09 -20.03
CA PRO A 77 -2.20 3.92 -20.75
C PRO A 77 -2.56 3.90 -22.25
N PRO A 78 -2.48 5.03 -22.96
CA PRO A 78 -2.60 5.02 -24.41
C PRO A 78 -1.50 4.12 -24.99
N PRO A 79 -1.77 3.39 -26.09
CA PRO A 79 -0.74 2.61 -26.77
C PRO A 79 0.42 3.55 -27.10
N PHE A 80 1.60 3.20 -26.61
CA PHE A 80 2.81 4.00 -26.80
C PHE A 80 3.18 3.95 -28.29
N THR A 81 2.85 5.01 -29.04
CA THR A 81 3.22 5.18 -30.45
C THR A 81 4.44 6.08 -30.60
N ALA A 82 5.47 5.91 -29.76
CA ALA A 82 6.76 6.50 -30.06
C ALA A 82 7.49 5.55 -31.02
N LYS A 83 7.97 6.11 -32.13
CA LYS A 83 8.93 5.44 -33.01
C LYS A 83 10.10 4.94 -32.14
N GLU A 84 10.63 3.77 -32.46
CA GLU A 84 11.71 3.05 -31.74
C GLU A 84 13.07 3.78 -31.68
N GLU A 85 13.10 5.09 -31.91
CA GLU A 85 14.31 5.90 -31.87
C GLU A 85 14.27 6.75 -30.58
N GLU A 86 15.22 6.48 -29.67
CA GLU A 86 15.46 7.13 -28.36
C GLU A 86 14.82 6.52 -27.09
N LEU A 87 14.92 5.20 -26.89
CA LEU A 87 14.86 4.59 -25.55
C LEU A 87 16.18 3.92 -25.14
N GLU A 88 17.31 4.55 -25.45
CA GLU A 88 18.53 4.36 -24.65
C GLU A 88 18.52 5.38 -23.50
N GLN A 89 17.50 5.30 -22.64
CA GLN A 89 17.53 5.94 -21.34
C GLN A 89 17.95 4.86 -20.34
N ASP A 90 19.24 4.89 -20.01
CA ASP A 90 19.87 4.31 -18.83
C ASP A 90 18.92 3.49 -17.95
N ASP A 91 18.98 2.16 -18.11
CA ASP A 91 18.39 1.14 -17.23
C ASP A 91 19.06 1.13 -15.83
N ILE A 92 19.72 2.23 -15.45
CA ILE A 92 20.46 2.44 -14.21
C ILE A 92 19.43 2.56 -13.08
N GLY A 93 19.10 1.42 -12.46
CA GLY A 93 18.24 1.34 -11.28
C GLY A 93 16.99 0.48 -11.45
N ARG A 94 16.72 -0.03 -12.66
CA ARG A 94 15.63 -0.99 -12.84
C ARG A 94 16.09 -2.39 -12.44
N LEU A 95 15.66 -2.83 -11.26
CA LEU A 95 15.93 -4.19 -10.78
C LEU A 95 15.14 -5.20 -11.64
N ARG A 96 15.84 -6.23 -12.10
CA ARG A 96 15.27 -7.34 -12.88
C ARG A 96 15.25 -8.59 -12.00
N CYS A 97 14.13 -9.32 -12.03
CA CYS A 97 14.00 -10.55 -11.24
C CYS A 97 14.96 -11.63 -11.75
N GLU A 98 15.30 -11.61 -13.04
CA GLU A 98 16.21 -12.56 -13.67
C GLU A 98 17.66 -12.39 -13.21
N SER A 99 18.05 -11.16 -12.83
CA SER A 99 19.39 -10.85 -12.31
C SER A 99 19.43 -10.75 -10.79
N PHE A 100 18.38 -11.21 -10.10
CA PHE A 100 18.33 -11.21 -8.64
C PHE A 100 19.17 -12.35 -8.08
N ASP A 101 20.25 -11.99 -7.37
CA ASP A 101 21.14 -12.92 -6.70
C ASP A 101 21.04 -12.76 -5.18
N ILE A 102 20.58 -13.80 -4.50
CA ILE A 102 20.40 -13.79 -3.04
C ILE A 102 21.73 -13.78 -2.28
N GLU A 103 22.78 -14.39 -2.84
CA GLU A 103 24.08 -14.48 -2.18
C GLU A 103 24.70 -13.08 -2.08
N GLN A 104 24.66 -12.31 -3.16
CA GLN A 104 25.11 -10.92 -3.18
C GLN A 104 24.31 -10.03 -2.21
N VAL A 105 23.00 -10.25 -2.07
CA VAL A 105 22.14 -9.49 -1.15
C VAL A 105 22.46 -9.82 0.31
N LEU A 106 22.82 -11.06 0.63
CA LEU A 106 23.19 -11.44 2.00
C LEU A 106 24.58 -10.93 2.38
N GLU A 107 25.53 -10.91 1.44
CA GLU A 107 26.90 -10.45 1.69
C GLU A 107 27.02 -8.92 1.75
N HIS A 108 26.33 -8.20 0.86
CA HIS A 108 26.47 -6.75 0.70
C HIS A 108 25.26 -5.97 1.20
N GLY A 109 24.18 -6.65 1.59
CA GLY A 109 22.95 -6.02 2.04
C GLY A 109 23.13 -5.25 3.35
N ALA A 110 22.52 -4.07 3.43
CA ALA A 110 22.44 -3.35 4.70
C ALA A 110 21.59 -4.14 5.69
N HIS A 111 22.15 -4.51 6.84
CA HIS A 111 21.41 -5.14 7.93
C HIS A 111 20.33 -4.18 8.47
N ARG A 112 19.08 -4.44 8.10
CA ARG A 112 17.91 -3.70 8.61
C ARG A 112 17.50 -4.28 9.96
N MET A 113 18.12 -3.78 11.02
CA MET A 113 17.68 -4.07 12.40
C MET A 113 16.40 -3.30 12.73
N GLY A 114 15.75 -3.65 13.85
CA GLY A 114 14.57 -2.91 14.32
C GLY A 114 14.91 -1.45 14.54
N SER A 115 14.29 -0.57 13.75
CA SER A 115 14.40 0.88 13.94
C SER A 115 13.52 1.31 15.12
N GLU A 116 14.00 2.30 15.87
CA GLU A 116 13.25 2.98 16.94
C GLU A 116 12.07 3.81 16.38
N GLY A 117 12.06 4.08 15.07
CA GLY A 117 10.94 4.73 14.37
C GLY A 117 11.06 6.25 14.23
N HIS A 118 12.07 6.89 14.84
CA HIS A 118 12.30 8.33 14.74
C HIS A 118 12.69 8.83 13.35
N GLU A 119 13.22 7.95 12.49
CA GLU A 119 13.54 8.27 11.09
C GLU A 119 12.30 8.59 10.23
N TYR A 120 11.10 8.32 10.75
CA TYR A 120 9.84 8.55 10.05
C TYR A 120 9.09 9.83 10.49
N ASP A 121 9.60 10.53 11.50
CA ASP A 121 9.10 11.83 11.98
C ASP A 121 9.57 12.95 11.03
N LEU A 122 9.29 12.82 9.73
CA LEU A 122 9.61 13.86 8.76
C LEU A 122 8.60 15.00 8.86
N GLU A 123 9.09 16.17 9.25
CA GLU A 123 8.36 17.44 9.24
C GLU A 123 7.82 17.73 7.83
N GLU A 124 6.66 18.39 7.78
CA GLU A 124 5.77 18.53 6.62
C GLU A 124 6.44 19.08 5.32
N GLU A 125 7.59 19.73 5.46
CA GLU A 125 8.43 20.30 4.39
C GLU A 125 8.97 19.23 3.40
N ALA A 126 9.32 18.02 3.87
CA ALA A 126 9.96 16.99 3.04
C ALA A 126 8.98 16.25 2.09
N LEU A 127 7.68 16.36 2.35
CA LEU A 127 6.63 15.80 1.48
C LEU A 127 6.51 16.60 0.16
N SER A 128 6.87 17.89 0.15
CA SER A 128 6.82 18.74 -1.06
C SER A 128 7.87 18.33 -2.10
N ALA A 129 9.10 18.02 -1.66
CA ALA A 129 10.20 17.60 -2.55
C ALA A 129 9.96 16.20 -3.16
N THR A 130 9.30 15.31 -2.41
CA THR A 130 9.03 13.93 -2.86
C THR A 130 7.85 13.88 -3.85
N VAL A 131 6.89 14.80 -3.76
CA VAL A 131 5.76 14.92 -4.69
C VAL A 131 6.20 15.31 -6.11
N CYS A 132 7.31 16.04 -6.27
CA CYS A 132 7.85 16.41 -7.57
C CYS A 132 8.41 15.18 -8.33
N VAL A 133 9.03 14.22 -7.62
CA VAL A 133 9.55 12.98 -8.21
C VAL A 133 8.43 11.96 -8.49
N PHE A 134 7.36 11.98 -7.69
CA PHE A 134 6.24 11.06 -7.87
C PHE A 134 5.30 11.41 -9.03
N HIS A 135 5.33 12.65 -9.55
CA HIS A 135 4.43 13.06 -10.63
C HIS A 135 4.67 12.32 -11.96
N SER A 136 5.86 11.77 -12.20
CA SER A 136 6.17 11.03 -13.44
C SER A 136 5.96 9.52 -13.36
N GLY A 137 5.87 8.92 -12.15
CA GLY A 137 5.91 7.46 -11.97
C GLY A 137 4.68 6.79 -11.32
N GLN A 138 3.73 7.52 -10.75
CA GLN A 138 2.73 6.93 -9.83
C GLN A 138 1.62 6.06 -10.46
N ARG A 139 1.50 5.97 -11.78
CA ARG A 139 0.40 5.21 -12.40
C ARG A 139 0.66 3.70 -12.53
N VAL A 140 1.92 3.27 -12.61
CA VAL A 140 2.26 1.86 -12.81
C VAL A 140 2.23 1.07 -11.50
N VAL A 141 2.66 1.70 -10.39
CA VAL A 141 2.78 1.04 -9.08
C VAL A 141 1.41 0.68 -8.49
N PHE A 142 0.39 1.48 -8.77
CA PHE A 142 -0.96 1.31 -8.23
C PHE A 142 -1.68 0.06 -8.80
N ASN A 143 -1.44 -0.26 -10.09
CA ASN A 143 -1.97 -1.48 -10.71
C ASN A 143 -1.24 -2.74 -10.21
N GLN A 144 0.06 -2.66 -9.94
CA GLN A 144 0.83 -3.79 -9.38
C GLN A 144 0.41 -4.12 -7.93
N LEU A 145 0.06 -3.11 -7.14
CA LEU A 145 -0.48 -3.28 -5.79
C LEU A 145 -1.88 -3.94 -5.78
N LYS A 146 -2.76 -3.57 -6.72
CA LYS A 146 -4.08 -4.23 -6.88
C LYS A 146 -3.92 -5.73 -7.17
N THR A 147 -3.02 -6.11 -8.07
CA THR A 147 -2.78 -7.52 -8.42
C THR A 147 -2.22 -8.31 -7.24
N SER A 148 -1.31 -7.72 -6.45
CA SER A 148 -0.66 -8.42 -5.33
C SER A 148 -1.62 -8.67 -4.15
N ILE A 149 -2.53 -7.75 -3.86
CA ILE A 149 -3.55 -7.91 -2.79
C ILE A 149 -4.55 -9.01 -3.16
N GLN A 150 -4.87 -9.18 -4.45
CA GLN A 150 -5.82 -10.19 -4.92
C GLN A 150 -5.25 -11.62 -4.87
N ILE A 151 -3.93 -11.78 -4.99
CA ILE A 151 -3.26 -13.08 -4.86
C ILE A 151 -3.19 -13.52 -3.39
N ALA A 152 -3.01 -12.59 -2.46
CA ALA A 152 -2.89 -12.88 -1.02
C ALA A 152 -4.21 -13.33 -0.36
N THR A 153 -5.36 -12.97 -0.92
CA THR A 153 -6.68 -13.37 -0.39
C THR A 153 -7.18 -14.72 -0.92
N THR A 154 -6.53 -15.29 -1.94
CA THR A 154 -6.90 -16.58 -2.56
C THR A 154 -6.18 -17.79 -1.93
N THR A 155 -5.14 -17.59 -1.11
CA THR A 155 -4.33 -18.68 -0.52
C THR A 155 -4.59 -18.93 0.97
N VAL A 156 -5.80 -18.67 1.45
CA VAL A 156 -6.23 -19.12 2.78
C VAL A 156 -7.30 -20.19 2.65
N GLU A 157 -6.89 -21.40 2.24
CA GLU A 157 -7.67 -22.61 2.55
C GLU A 157 -7.47 -22.96 4.04
N PRO A 158 -8.54 -23.28 4.79
CA PRO A 158 -8.43 -23.60 6.20
C PRO A 158 -7.81 -25.00 6.41
N TYR A 159 -6.59 -25.04 6.95
CA TYR A 159 -5.99 -26.27 7.49
C TYR A 159 -6.67 -26.65 8.80
N THR A 160 -7.81 -27.32 8.71
CA THR A 160 -8.43 -28.03 9.85
C THR A 160 -9.08 -29.32 9.36
N ASP A 161 -8.29 -30.39 9.15
CA ASP A 161 -8.73 -31.78 9.42
C ASP A 161 -7.65 -32.83 9.15
N VAL A 162 -6.71 -33.06 10.08
CA VAL A 162 -5.91 -34.30 10.10
C VAL A 162 -5.56 -34.72 11.54
N LEU A 163 -6.56 -34.90 12.40
CA LEU A 163 -6.36 -35.56 13.72
C LEU A 163 -7.45 -36.59 14.06
N ALA A 164 -8.11 -37.16 13.06
CA ALA A 164 -9.10 -38.20 13.27
C ALA A 164 -9.00 -39.30 12.20
N ARG A 165 -7.92 -40.11 12.25
CA ARG A 165 -7.86 -41.51 11.76
C ARG A 165 -6.44 -42.06 11.92
N GLY A 166 -6.17 -42.64 13.08
CA GLY A 166 -4.94 -43.38 13.39
C GLY A 166 -5.25 -44.68 14.12
N THR A 167 -6.19 -45.46 13.59
CA THR A 167 -6.41 -46.84 14.02
C THR A 167 -5.66 -47.81 13.10
N LYS A 168 -4.78 -48.61 13.72
CA LYS A 168 -4.25 -49.93 13.31
C LYS A 168 -3.07 -49.96 12.32
N TYR A 169 -2.32 -51.07 12.44
CA TYR A 169 -1.07 -51.52 11.81
C TYR A 169 0.17 -50.93 12.51
N THR A 170 1.01 -51.67 13.24
CA THR A 170 1.27 -53.10 13.47
C THR A 170 1.91 -53.25 14.84
#